data_AF-A0A535PA94-F1
#
_entry.id   AF-A0A535PA94-F1
#
_cell.length_a   1.000
_cell.length_b   1.000
_cell.length_c   1.000
_cell.angle_alpha   90.00
_cell.angle_beta   90.00
_cell.angle_gamma   90.00
#
_symmetry.space_group_name_H-M   'P 1'
#
loop_
_entity.id
_entity.type
_entity.pdbx_description
1 polymer ?
#
loop_
_entity_poly.entity_id
_entity_poly.type
_entity_poly.pdbx_seq_one_letter_code
_entity_poly.pdbx_strand_id
1 'polypeptide(L)'
;RSLAALPLIALVSGLAGSMVDSFLGATVQAMYYCPHCQKETERRIHSCGTETQHLRGVAWLDNDAVNFIATLCGGLMAMTAQAGMKK
;
A
#
# COMPACT_ATOMS: atom_id res chain seq x y z
N ARG A 1 -7.71 0.20 -32.03
CA ARG A 1 -7.81 0.94 -30.75
C ARG A 1 -6.44 1.53 -30.47
N SER A 2 -6.30 2.85 -30.39
CA SER A 2 -5.01 3.48 -30.10
C SER A 2 -4.58 3.13 -28.68
N LEU A 3 -3.34 2.64 -28.52
CA LEU A 3 -2.73 2.34 -27.23
C LEU A 3 -2.07 3.59 -26.59
N ALA A 4 -2.10 4.73 -27.29
CA ALA A 4 -1.42 5.96 -26.88
C ALA A 4 -1.89 6.51 -25.52
N ALA A 5 -3.10 6.17 -25.08
CA ALA A 5 -3.64 6.58 -23.78
C ALA A 5 -3.14 5.74 -22.60
N LEU A 6 -2.62 4.53 -22.85
CA LEU A 6 -2.22 3.61 -21.78
C LEU A 6 -1.16 4.18 -20.83
N PRO A 7 -0.10 4.86 -21.30
CA PRO A 7 0.88 5.46 -20.39
C PRO A 7 0.28 6.51 -19.45
N LEU A 8 -0.64 7.34 -19.97
CA LEU A 8 -1.32 8.36 -19.15
C LEU A 8 -2.25 7.70 -18.12
N ILE A 9 -3.02 6.69 -18.53
CA ILE A 9 -3.89 5.92 -17.63
C ILE A 9 -3.04 5.26 -16.54
N ALA A 10 -1.94 4.61 -16.90
CA ALA A 10 -1.01 3.97 -15.96
C ALA A 10 -0.41 4.98 -14.98
N LEU A 11 0.00 6.17 -15.46
CA LEU A 11 0.54 7.22 -14.61
C LEU A 11 -0.48 7.72 -13.58
N VAL A 12 -1.68 8.08 -14.02
CA VAL A 12 -2.71 8.64 -13.12
C VAL A 12 -3.20 7.59 -12.12
N SER A 13 -3.43 6.36 -12.58
CA SER A 13 -3.86 5.26 -11.71
C SER A 13 -2.77 4.81 -10.74
N GLY A 14 -1.52 4.73 -11.20
CA GLY A 14 -0.37 4.42 -10.35
C GLY A 14 -0.12 5.49 -9.29
N LEU A 15 -0.25 6.77 -9.66
CA LEU A 15 -0.16 7.88 -8.70
C LEU A 15 -1.25 7.76 -7.63
N ALA A 16 -2.51 7.55 -8.04
CA ALA A 16 -3.61 7.37 -7.09
C ALA A 16 -3.40 6.16 -6.17
N GLY A 17 -2.93 5.02 -6.71
CA GLY A 17 -2.57 3.85 -5.92
C GLY A 17 -1.48 4.18 -4.88
N SER A 18 -0.42 4.87 -5.27
CA SER A 18 0.67 5.27 -4.35
C SER A 18 0.21 6.23 -3.24
N MET A 19 -0.78 7.10 -3.52
CA MET A 19 -1.37 7.97 -2.50
C MET A 19 -2.19 7.16 -1.49
N VAL A 20 -2.96 6.17 -1.95
CA VAL A 20 -3.70 5.25 -1.07
C VAL A 20 -2.74 4.45 -0.20
N ASP A 21 -1.68 3.90 -0.80
CA ASP A 21 -0.62 3.19 -0.09
C ASP A 21 -0.01 4.04 1.04
N SER A 22 0.46 5.24 0.70
CA SER A 22 1.08 6.16 1.67
C SER A 22 0.10 6.57 2.78
N PHE A 23 -1.17 6.80 2.44
CA PHE A 23 -2.19 7.17 3.42
C PHE A 23 -2.47 6.02 4.39
N LEU A 24 -2.69 4.79 3.90
CA LEU A 24 -2.94 3.63 4.74
C LEU A 24 -1.70 3.25 5.56
N GLY A 25 -0.53 3.28 4.94
CA GLY A 25 0.78 3.07 5.57
C GLY A 25 1.02 4.01 6.75
N ALA A 26 0.69 5.29 6.59
CA ALA A 26 0.89 6.29 7.64
C ALA A 26 -0.17 6.24 8.76
N THR A 27 -1.40 5.80 8.46
CA THR A 27 -2.54 5.96 9.39
C THR A 27 -2.96 4.68 10.09
N VAL A 28 -3.02 3.56 9.38
CA VAL A 28 -3.68 2.33 9.86
C VAL A 28 -2.82 1.09 9.78
N GLN A 29 -1.68 1.12 9.07
CA GLN A 29 -0.76 -0.01 8.97
C GLN A 29 -0.24 -0.45 10.34
N ALA A 30 -0.19 -1.76 10.55
CA ALA A 30 0.40 -2.39 11.73
C ALA A 30 1.88 -2.01 11.85
N MET A 31 2.22 -1.37 12.96
CA MET A 31 3.59 -1.08 13.35
C MET A 31 3.87 -1.75 14.69
N TYR A 32 5.07 -2.30 14.80
CA TYR A 32 5.57 -3.00 15.96
C TYR A 32 6.84 -2.33 16.48
N TYR A 33 7.19 -2.61 17.73
CA TYR A 33 8.39 -2.11 18.38
C TYR A 33 9.26 -3.27 18.85
N CYS A 34 10.54 -3.22 18.53
CA CYS A 34 11.53 -4.17 19.03
C CYS A 34 12.09 -3.67 20.37
N PRO A 35 11.86 -4.37 21.50
CA PRO A 35 12.40 -3.94 22.79
C PRO A 35 13.92 -4.08 22.89
N HIS A 36 14.53 -4.96 22.10
CA HIS A 36 15.98 -5.18 22.11
C HIS A 36 16.74 -4.12 21.32
N CYS A 37 16.34 -3.84 20.08
CA CYS A 37 17.00 -2.84 19.24
C CYS A 37 16.47 -1.42 19.45
N GLN A 38 15.38 -1.26 20.20
CA GLN A 38 14.69 0.01 20.44
C GLN A 38 14.28 0.72 19.14
N LYS A 39 13.67 -0.03 18.21
CA LYS A 39 13.27 0.47 16.89
C LYS A 39 11.86 0.04 16.53
N GLU A 40 11.17 0.91 15.79
CA GLU A 40 9.92 0.58 15.12
C GLU A 40 10.17 -0.30 13.89
N THR A 41 9.25 -1.21 13.60
CA THR A 41 9.28 -2.08 12.42
C THR A 41 7.88 -2.58 12.10
N GLU A 42 7.59 -2.86 10.84
CA GLU A 42 6.36 -3.53 10.40
C GLU A 42 6.37 -5.05 10.67
N ARG A 43 7.51 -5.62 11.04
CA ARG A 43 7.69 -7.07 11.16
C ARG A 43 7.40 -7.55 12.58
N ARG A 44 6.75 -8.71 12.69
CA ARG A 44 6.49 -9.40 13.98
C ARG A 44 7.76 -9.97 14.63
N ILE A 45 8.78 -10.23 13.83
CA ILE A 45 10.11 -10.61 14.29
C ILE A 45 11.10 -9.62 13.67
N HIS A 46 11.84 -8.91 14.51
CA HIS A 46 12.82 -7.95 14.04
C HIS A 46 14.04 -8.67 13.42
N SER A 47 14.85 -7.96 12.64
CA SER A 47 16.05 -8.54 12.01
C SER A 47 17.09 -9.09 13.01
N CYS A 48 17.02 -8.67 14.28
CA CYS A 48 17.81 -9.25 15.37
C CYS A 48 17.26 -10.57 15.93
N GLY A 49 16.11 -11.06 15.44
CA GLY A 49 15.46 -12.28 15.90
C GLY A 49 14.52 -12.11 17.10
N THR A 50 14.41 -10.91 17.68
CA THR A 50 13.50 -10.64 18.80
C THR A 50 12.05 -10.46 18.31
N GLU A 51 11.11 -11.10 19.00
CA GLU A 51 9.67 -10.88 18.78
C GLU A 51 9.30 -9.43 19.12
N THR A 52 8.54 -8.80 18.24
CA THR A 52 8.19 -7.39 18.36
C THR A 52 6.81 -7.23 19.00
N GLN A 53 6.63 -6.10 19.67
CA GLN A 53 5.39 -5.79 20.37
C GLN A 53 4.55 -4.85 19.51
N HIS A 54 3.26 -5.15 19.38
CA HIS A 54 2.36 -4.28 18.60
C HIS A 54 2.34 -2.87 19.20
N LEU A 55 2.64 -1.87 18.38
CA LEU A 55 2.76 -0.47 18.80
C LEU A 55 1.53 0.34 18.38
N ARG A 56 1.15 0.29 17.10
CA ARG A 56 0.00 1.04 16.56
C ARG A 56 -0.54 0.39 15.29
N GLY A 57 -1.69 0.89 14.82
CA GLY A 57 -2.36 0.42 13.62
C GLY A 57 -3.29 -0.77 13.89
N VAL A 58 -3.74 -1.40 12.81
CA VAL A 58 -4.65 -2.54 12.86
C VAL A 58 -3.82 -3.82 12.70
N ALA A 59 -3.85 -4.71 13.68
CA ALA A 59 -2.92 -5.85 13.78
C ALA A 59 -2.93 -6.85 12.60
N TRP A 60 -3.99 -6.85 11.77
CA TRP A 60 -4.07 -7.65 10.54
C TRP A 60 -3.67 -6.89 9.28
N LEU A 61 -3.60 -5.56 9.35
CA LEU A 61 -3.30 -4.69 8.22
C LEU A 61 -1.78 -4.44 8.16
N ASP A 62 -1.05 -5.46 7.72
CA ASP A 62 0.39 -5.36 7.45
C ASP A 62 0.67 -4.67 6.09
N ASN A 63 1.95 -4.52 5.78
CA ASN A 63 2.40 -3.93 4.52
C ASN A 63 1.84 -4.66 3.29
N ASP A 64 1.65 -5.99 3.35
CA ASP A 64 1.13 -6.75 2.21
C ASP A 64 -0.36 -6.44 1.98
N ALA A 65 -1.14 -6.33 3.07
CA ALA A 65 -2.54 -5.91 3.00
C ALA A 65 -2.68 -4.47 2.49
N VAL A 66 -1.82 -3.55 2.93
CA VAL A 66 -1.79 -2.15 2.43
C VAL A 66 -1.49 -2.13 0.93
N ASN A 67 -0.45 -2.82 0.49
CA ASN A 67 -0.07 -2.92 -0.93
C ASN A 67 -1.19 -3.51 -1.78
N PHE A 68 -1.89 -4.53 -1.28
CA PHE A 68 -3.02 -5.13 -1.97
C PHE A 68 -4.15 -4.12 -2.19
N ILE A 69 -4.55 -3.37 -1.16
CA ILE A 69 -5.60 -2.36 -1.25
C ILE A 69 -5.20 -1.24 -2.22
N ALA A 70 -3.97 -0.73 -2.09
CA ALA A 70 -3.44 0.31 -2.97
C ALA A 70 -3.43 -0.12 -4.44
N THR A 71 -2.96 -1.34 -4.72
CA THR A 71 -2.93 -1.92 -6.06
C THR A 71 -4.33 -2.12 -6.63
N LEU A 72 -5.27 -2.60 -5.80
CA LEU A 72 -6.67 -2.77 -6.19
C LEU A 72 -7.32 -1.42 -6.56
N CYS A 73 -7.10 -0.38 -5.75
CA CYS A 73 -7.57 0.98 -6.03
C CYS A 73 -7.01 1.52 -7.35
N GLY A 74 -5.70 1.39 -7.57
CA GLY A 74 -5.06 1.77 -8.83
C GLY A 74 -5.65 1.01 -10.04
N GLY A 75 -5.80 -0.30 -9.92
CA GLY A 75 -6.40 -1.15 -10.96
C GLY A 75 -7.84 -0.75 -11.31
N LEU A 76 -8.67 -0.48 -10.30
CA LEU A 76 -10.05 -0.01 -10.49
C LEU A 76 -10.09 1.36 -11.19
N MET A 77 -9.20 2.29 -10.82
CA MET A 77 -9.07 3.58 -11.50
C MET A 77 -8.63 3.42 -12.96
N ALA A 78 -7.67 2.54 -13.24
CA ALA A 78 -7.25 2.27 -14.61
C ALA A 78 -8.40 1.70 -15.45
N MET A 79 -9.17 0.75 -14.90
CA MET A 79 -10.32 0.15 -15.59
C MET A 79 -11.42 1.17 -15.88
N THR A 80 -11.76 2.02 -14.91
CA THR A 80 -12.80 3.05 -15.07
C THR A 80 -12.37 4.15 -16.05
N ALA A 81 -11.13 4.63 -15.98
CA ALA A 81 -10.58 5.59 -16.94
C ALA A 81 -10.58 5.01 -18.37
N GLN A 82 -10.12 3.77 -18.53
CA GLN A 82 -10.11 3.09 -19.82
C GLN A 82 -11.53 2.84 -20.37
N ALA A 83 -12.51 2.56 -19.50
CA ALA A 83 -13.91 2.41 -19.89
C ALA A 83 -14.54 3.75 -20.30
N GLY A 84 -14.21 4.84 -19.60
CA GLY A 84 -14.66 6.19 -19.94
C GLY A 84 -14.17 6.66 -21.30
N MET A 85 -12.92 6.37 -21.67
CA MET A 85 -12.36 6.70 -22.99
C MET A 85 -12.88 5.83 -24.14
N LYS A 86 -13.62 4.75 -23.83
CA LYS A 86 -14.28 3.90 -24.84
C LYS A 86 -15.69 4.38 -25.20
N LYS A 87 -16.29 5.26 -24.38
CA LYS A 87 -17.52 5.98 -24.70
C LYS A 87 -17.19 7.15 -25.61
#